data_AF-A0A8X6MW53-F1
#
_entry.id   AF-A0A8X6MW53-F1
#
_cell.length_a   1.000
_cell.length_b   1.000
_cell.length_c   1.000
_cell.angle_alpha   90.00
_cell.angle_beta   90.00
_cell.angle_gamma   90.00
#
_symmetry.space_group_name_H-M   'P 1'
#
loop_
_entity.id
_entity.type
_entity.pdbx_description
1 polymer ?
#
loop_
_entity_poly.entity_id
_entity_poly.type
_entity_poly.pdbx_seq_one_letter_code
_entity_poly.pdbx_strand_id
1 'polypeptide(L)'
;SESDDDCLDSARDRCQIDIIFSQPSHHKFPSTGNPGMKVCLGDSGDPLEYFNLFFDDEMFLFIARETNRCAESFFGDAEQTIASRAVKWKNMDIAEMKRFLSLLLLQGVIQKPVEKWFASKYQFYLLHFLEK
;
A
#
# COMPACT_ATOMS: atom_id res chain seq x y z
N SER A 1 23.11 21.51 -17.18
CA SER A 1 22.08 21.43 -16.15
C SER A 1 22.16 20.05 -15.53
N GLU A 2 23.03 19.91 -14.54
CA GLU A 2 23.05 18.77 -13.62
C GLU A 2 21.70 18.69 -12.88
N SER A 3 21.19 17.47 -12.71
CA SER A 3 20.09 17.14 -11.80
C SER A 3 20.66 16.11 -10.84
N ASP A 4 20.81 16.51 -9.59
CA ASP A 4 21.42 15.75 -8.50
C ASP A 4 20.47 14.62 -8.05
N ASP A 5 20.61 13.43 -8.66
CA ASP A 5 19.78 12.24 -8.35
C ASP A 5 20.39 11.33 -7.25
N ASP A 6 21.43 11.78 -6.53
CA ASP A 6 22.13 10.95 -5.54
C ASP A 6 21.94 11.44 -4.10
N CYS A 7 20.77 11.19 -3.48
CA CYS A 7 20.65 11.25 -2.01
C CYS A 7 19.49 10.45 -1.41
N LEU A 8 19.27 9.20 -1.83
CA LEU A 8 18.40 8.28 -1.08
C LEU A 8 19.18 7.18 -0.34
N ASP A 9 20.46 7.03 -0.61
CA ASP A 9 21.29 6.00 0.02
C ASP A 9 21.75 6.39 1.44
N SER A 10 21.86 7.71 1.72
CA SER A 10 22.24 8.21 3.04
C SER A 10 21.19 7.95 4.13
N ALA A 11 19.92 7.74 3.77
CA ALA A 11 18.86 7.41 4.74
C ALA A 11 18.97 5.98 5.31
N ARG A 12 19.85 5.14 4.74
CA ARG A 12 20.06 3.74 5.17
C ARG A 12 21.32 3.54 6.01
N ASP A 13 22.01 4.61 6.40
CA ASP A 13 23.14 4.49 7.32
C ASP A 13 22.63 4.14 8.72
N ARG A 14 22.50 2.84 8.96
CA ARG A 14 22.21 2.29 10.29
C ARG A 14 23.52 2.38 11.06
N CYS A 15 23.68 3.44 11.86
CA CYS A 15 24.81 3.57 12.77
C CYS A 15 25.04 2.24 13.50
N GLN A 16 26.22 1.66 13.32
CA GLN A 16 26.64 0.48 14.05
C GLN A 16 26.79 0.87 15.53
N ILE A 17 25.99 0.25 16.40
CA ILE A 17 26.04 0.52 17.84
C ILE A 17 27.22 -0.26 18.41
N ASP A 18 28.30 0.44 18.74
CA ASP A 18 29.41 -0.13 19.51
C ASP A 18 28.96 -0.36 20.96
N ILE A 19 28.74 -1.62 21.33
CA ILE A 19 28.35 -2.06 22.67
C ILE A 19 29.58 -2.07 23.58
N ILE A 20 30.22 -0.91 23.79
CA ILE A 20 31.25 -0.80 24.83
C ILE A 20 31.14 0.58 25.48
N PHE A 21 30.15 0.76 26.36
CA PHE A 21 30.27 1.49 27.62
C PHE A 21 29.00 1.24 28.44
N SER A 22 29.15 0.48 29.52
CA SER A 22 28.12 0.10 30.48
C SER A 22 27.55 1.32 31.20
N GLN A 23 26.47 1.89 30.68
CA GLN A 23 25.56 2.73 31.45
C GLN A 23 24.83 1.86 32.50
N PRO A 24 24.63 2.32 33.74
CA PRO A 24 23.80 1.61 34.70
C PRO A 24 22.41 1.45 34.08
N SER A 25 21.91 0.21 34.07
CA SER A 25 20.68 -0.17 33.37
C SER A 25 19.63 0.91 33.50
N HIS A 26 19.30 1.57 32.38
CA HIS A 26 18.15 2.47 32.30
C HIS A 26 16.98 1.74 32.96
N HIS A 27 16.35 2.39 33.95
CA HIS A 27 15.21 1.82 34.66
C HIS A 27 14.28 1.20 33.65
N LYS A 28 14.20 -0.14 33.64
CA LYS A 28 13.28 -0.86 32.77
C LYS A 28 11.90 -0.47 33.24
N PHE A 29 11.26 0.48 32.56
CA PHE A 29 9.86 0.77 32.81
C PHE A 29 9.10 -0.54 32.60
N PRO A 30 8.43 -1.08 33.62
CA PRO A 30 7.59 -2.24 33.42
C PRO A 30 6.54 -1.84 32.40
N SER A 31 6.43 -2.62 31.32
CA SER A 31 5.30 -2.54 30.41
C SER A 31 4.02 -2.66 31.24
N THR A 32 3.34 -1.55 31.48
CA THR A 32 2.07 -1.48 32.20
C THR A 32 0.87 -1.62 31.25
N GLY A 33 1.14 -1.78 29.95
CA GLY A 33 0.11 -2.06 28.96
C GLY A 33 -0.37 -3.49 29.05
N ASN A 34 -1.66 -3.71 28.81
CA ASN A 34 -2.20 -5.03 28.54
C ASN A 34 -1.92 -5.36 27.07
N PRO A 35 -0.96 -6.26 26.77
CA PRO A 35 -0.71 -6.68 25.39
C PRO A 35 -1.88 -7.51 24.87
N GLY A 36 -2.13 -7.43 23.56
CA GLY A 36 -3.19 -8.20 22.90
C GLY A 36 -4.20 -7.33 22.18
N MET A 37 -5.17 -8.01 21.54
CA MET A 37 -6.23 -7.36 20.79
C MET A 37 -7.19 -6.65 21.75
N LYS A 38 -7.37 -5.35 21.56
CA LYS A 38 -8.27 -4.51 22.38
C LYS A 38 -9.69 -4.42 21.84
N VAL A 39 -9.91 -4.97 20.65
CA VAL A 39 -11.21 -4.97 19.96
C VAL A 39 -11.81 -6.37 20.03
N CYS A 40 -13.09 -6.47 20.31
CA CYS A 40 -13.82 -7.73 20.21
C CYS A 40 -14.28 -7.92 18.77
N LEU A 41 -13.65 -8.86 18.06
CA LEU A 41 -14.13 -9.37 16.78
C LEU A 41 -15.05 -10.57 17.03
N GLY A 42 -15.79 -11.01 16.00
CA GLY A 42 -16.52 -12.27 16.11
C GLY A 42 -15.54 -13.43 16.31
N ASP A 43 -16.00 -14.56 16.84
CA ASP A 43 -15.22 -15.82 16.91
C ASP A 43 -14.97 -16.45 15.51
N SER A 44 -15.09 -15.66 14.43
CA SER A 44 -15.07 -16.13 13.05
C SER A 44 -13.66 -16.39 12.51
N GLY A 45 -12.63 -15.79 13.12
CA GLY A 45 -11.26 -15.86 12.59
C GLY A 45 -11.13 -15.33 11.16
N ASP A 46 -12.10 -14.54 10.69
CA ASP A 46 -12.17 -14.02 9.32
C ASP A 46 -11.13 -12.91 9.13
N PRO A 47 -10.11 -13.08 8.26
CA PRO A 47 -9.11 -12.05 7.99
C PRO A 47 -9.70 -10.70 7.54
N LEU A 48 -10.89 -10.72 6.92
CA LEU A 48 -11.57 -9.50 6.49
C LEU A 48 -12.04 -8.65 7.68
N GLU A 49 -12.45 -9.26 8.79
CA GLU A 49 -12.84 -8.54 10.01
C GLU A 49 -11.65 -7.75 10.58
N TYR A 50 -10.46 -8.37 10.63
CA TYR A 50 -9.23 -7.70 11.07
C TYR A 50 -8.81 -6.58 10.12
N PHE A 51 -8.96 -6.79 8.80
CA PHE A 51 -8.63 -5.78 7.81
C PHE A 51 -9.51 -4.54 7.95
N ASN A 52 -10.82 -4.74 8.15
CA ASN A 52 -11.80 -3.66 8.29
C ASN A 52 -11.62 -2.84 9.59
N LEU A 53 -10.82 -3.30 10.56
CA LEU A 53 -10.43 -2.47 11.72
C LEU A 53 -9.61 -1.25 11.33
N PHE A 54 -8.90 -1.33 10.21
CA PHE A 54 -8.01 -0.26 9.72
C PHE A 54 -8.57 0.42 8.47
N PHE A 55 -9.29 -0.33 7.63
CA PHE A 55 -9.85 0.15 6.38
C PHE A 55 -11.37 -0.02 6.37
N ASP A 56 -12.06 0.90 7.01
CA ASP A 56 -13.52 0.94 7.02
C ASP A 56 -14.10 1.62 5.76
N ASP A 57 -15.42 1.57 5.61
CA ASP A 57 -16.12 2.16 4.46
C ASP A 57 -15.97 3.69 4.40
N GLU A 58 -15.84 4.36 5.54
CA GLU A 58 -15.58 5.80 5.63
C GLU A 58 -14.21 6.16 5.02
N MET A 59 -13.18 5.38 5.36
CA MET A 59 -11.84 5.54 4.79
C MET A 59 -11.86 5.28 3.28
N PHE A 60 -12.50 4.21 2.82
CA PHE A 60 -12.62 3.95 1.38
C PHE A 60 -13.40 5.03 0.64
N LEU A 61 -14.49 5.52 1.23
CA LEU A 61 -15.28 6.61 0.67
C LEU A 61 -14.45 7.90 0.56
N PHE A 62 -13.66 8.20 1.58
CA PHE A 62 -12.76 9.35 1.57
C PHE A 62 -11.74 9.26 0.42
N ILE A 63 -11.06 8.13 0.28
CA ILE A 63 -10.07 7.94 -0.79
C ILE A 63 -10.72 7.99 -2.17
N ALA A 64 -11.89 7.34 -2.34
CA ALA A 64 -12.61 7.37 -3.61
C ALA A 64 -13.03 8.79 -4.00
N ARG A 65 -13.57 9.56 -3.03
CA ARG A 65 -13.94 10.97 -3.24
C ARG A 65 -12.74 11.81 -3.66
N GLU A 66 -11.61 11.65 -2.97
CA GLU A 66 -10.41 12.41 -3.25
C GLU A 66 -9.83 12.06 -4.63
N THR A 67 -9.81 10.77 -4.97
CA THR A 67 -9.35 10.30 -6.28
C THR A 67 -10.22 10.87 -7.40
N ASN A 68 -11.54 10.89 -7.22
CA ASN A 68 -12.47 11.49 -8.18
C ASN A 68 -12.24 12.99 -8.33
N ARG A 69 -12.06 13.72 -7.22
CA ARG A 69 -11.73 15.15 -7.25
C ARG A 69 -10.44 15.42 -8.02
N CYS A 70 -9.37 14.67 -7.74
CA CYS A 70 -8.11 14.79 -8.47
C CYS A 70 -8.28 14.50 -9.96
N ALA A 71 -9.08 13.50 -10.31
CA ALA A 71 -9.36 13.15 -11.69
C ALA A 71 -10.11 14.29 -12.41
N GLU A 72 -11.14 14.87 -11.78
CA GLU A 72 -11.87 16.03 -12.30
C GLU A 72 -10.93 17.22 -12.58
N SER A 73 -10.03 17.56 -11.64
CA SER A 73 -9.04 18.61 -11.86
C SER A 73 -8.08 18.28 -13.02
N PHE A 74 -7.54 17.05 -13.05
CA PHE A 74 -6.61 16.61 -14.08
C PHE A 74 -7.24 16.63 -15.49
N PHE A 75 -8.53 16.33 -15.58
CA PHE A 75 -9.26 16.32 -16.84
C PHE A 75 -9.78 17.69 -17.26
N GLY A 76 -10.12 18.57 -16.31
CA GLY A 76 -10.58 19.93 -16.57
C GLY A 76 -9.50 20.80 -17.23
N ASP A 77 -8.24 20.54 -16.93
CA ASP A 77 -7.10 21.35 -17.40
C ASP A 77 -6.43 20.80 -18.68
N ALA A 78 -6.88 19.67 -19.23
CA ALA A 78 -6.23 19.01 -20.37
C ALA A 78 -6.99 19.23 -21.69
N GLU A 79 -6.29 19.55 -22.78
CA GLU A 79 -6.85 19.42 -24.14
C GLU A 79 -7.01 17.94 -24.49
N GLN A 80 -8.21 17.40 -24.27
CA GLN A 80 -8.48 15.99 -24.48
C GLN A 80 -8.87 15.70 -25.93
N THR A 81 -8.13 14.79 -26.57
CA THR A 81 -8.61 14.16 -27.80
C THR A 81 -9.72 13.15 -27.47
N ILE A 82 -10.73 13.05 -28.34
CA ILE A 82 -11.93 12.19 -28.16
C ILE A 82 -11.56 10.70 -27.95
N ALA A 83 -10.38 10.27 -28.44
CA ALA A 83 -9.88 8.91 -28.28
C ALA A 83 -9.15 8.66 -26.93
N SER A 84 -8.93 9.69 -26.13
CA SER A 84 -8.18 9.55 -24.88
C SER A 84 -8.95 8.70 -23.85
N ARG A 85 -8.19 8.00 -22.99
CA ARG A 85 -8.78 7.23 -21.88
C ARG A 85 -9.46 8.14 -20.85
N ALA A 86 -9.05 9.40 -20.78
CA ALA A 86 -9.61 10.43 -19.91
C ALA A 86 -11.12 10.65 -20.18
N VAL A 87 -11.53 10.67 -21.45
CA VAL A 87 -12.94 10.79 -21.85
C VAL A 87 -13.80 9.61 -21.35
N LYS A 88 -13.20 8.46 -21.05
CA LYS A 88 -13.87 7.27 -20.54
C LYS A 88 -13.85 7.15 -19.02
N TRP A 89 -13.23 8.11 -18.32
CA TRP A 89 -13.19 8.10 -16.86
C TRP A 89 -14.61 8.10 -16.28
N LYS A 90 -14.78 7.34 -15.21
CA LYS A 90 -15.99 7.34 -14.40
C LYS A 90 -15.56 7.49 -12.96
N ASN A 91 -16.40 8.16 -12.19
CA ASN A 91 -16.14 8.30 -10.76
C ASN A 91 -16.08 6.92 -10.13
N MET A 92 -15.00 6.69 -9.40
CA MET A 92 -14.74 5.47 -8.67
C MET A 92 -15.69 5.35 -7.49
N ASP A 93 -16.23 4.16 -7.28
CA ASP A 93 -17.01 3.81 -6.08
C ASP A 93 -16.18 3.05 -5.02
N ILE A 94 -16.76 2.84 -3.84
CA ILE A 94 -16.11 2.11 -2.74
C ILE A 94 -15.73 0.68 -3.16
N ALA A 95 -16.58 0.01 -3.93
CA ALA A 95 -16.35 -1.38 -4.32
C ALA A 95 -15.20 -1.51 -5.32
N GLU A 96 -15.08 -0.56 -6.26
CA GLU A 96 -13.94 -0.43 -7.16
C GLU A 96 -12.66 -0.09 -6.41
N MET A 97 -12.69 0.81 -5.43
CA MET A 97 -11.53 1.12 -4.60
C MET A 97 -11.09 -0.10 -3.76
N LYS A 98 -12.03 -0.83 -3.16
CA LYS A 98 -11.74 -2.10 -2.47
C LYS A 98 -11.12 -3.12 -3.41
N ARG A 99 -11.63 -3.27 -4.63
CA ARG A 99 -11.05 -4.16 -5.66
C ARG A 99 -9.63 -3.73 -6.03
N PHE A 100 -9.39 -2.44 -6.24
CA PHE A 100 -8.06 -1.91 -6.54
C PHE A 100 -7.07 -2.20 -5.41
N LEU A 101 -7.41 -1.90 -4.16
CA LEU A 101 -6.55 -2.19 -3.02
C LEU A 101 -6.31 -3.70 -2.85
N SER A 102 -7.33 -4.54 -3.09
CA SER A 102 -7.17 -6.00 -3.07
C SER A 102 -6.12 -6.48 -4.09
N LEU A 103 -6.08 -5.85 -5.29
CA LEU A 103 -5.05 -6.15 -6.29
C LEU A 103 -3.66 -5.70 -5.82
N LEU A 104 -3.53 -4.55 -5.16
CA LEU A 104 -2.26 -4.09 -4.60
C LEU A 104 -1.74 -5.03 -3.50
N LEU A 105 -2.62 -5.48 -2.61
CA LEU A 105 -2.27 -6.48 -1.59
C LEU A 105 -1.80 -7.79 -2.26
N LEU A 106 -2.52 -8.24 -3.29
CA LEU A 106 -2.13 -9.43 -4.06
C LEU A 106 -0.75 -9.26 -4.74
N GLN A 107 -0.42 -8.07 -5.24
CA GLN A 107 0.91 -7.76 -5.80
C GLN A 107 2.01 -7.78 -4.74
N GLY A 108 1.68 -7.42 -3.50
CA GLY A 108 2.60 -7.55 -2.36
C GLY A 108 2.90 -9.01 -2.00
N VAL A 109 1.92 -9.90 -2.16
CA VAL A 109 2.06 -11.34 -1.91
C VAL A 109 2.74 -12.06 -3.08
N ILE A 110 2.27 -11.81 -4.31
CA ILE A 110 2.80 -12.42 -5.53
C ILE A 110 3.72 -11.41 -6.20
N GLN A 111 5.02 -11.53 -5.96
CA GLN A 111 5.97 -10.65 -6.62
C GLN A 111 6.20 -11.07 -8.07
N LYS A 112 6.14 -10.11 -8.99
CA LYS A 112 6.57 -10.29 -10.39
C LYS A 112 7.81 -9.44 -10.65
N PRO A 113 8.76 -9.92 -11.48
CA PRO A 113 9.97 -9.17 -11.81
C PRO A 113 9.70 -7.81 -12.48
N VAL A 114 8.54 -7.68 -13.14
CA VAL A 114 8.17 -6.46 -13.87
C VAL A 114 6.73 -6.11 -13.56
N GLU A 115 6.48 -4.85 -13.17
CA GLU A 115 5.16 -4.36 -12.77
C GLU A 115 4.09 -4.56 -13.85
N LYS A 116 4.40 -4.22 -15.11
CA LYS A 116 3.46 -4.38 -16.23
C LYS A 116 2.98 -5.83 -16.44
N TRP A 117 3.67 -6.81 -15.88
CA TRP A 117 3.26 -8.22 -15.97
C TRP A 117 2.01 -8.52 -15.13
N PHE A 118 1.71 -7.73 -14.11
CA PHE A 118 0.46 -7.86 -13.35
C PHE A 118 -0.79 -7.57 -14.18
N ALA A 119 -0.67 -6.72 -15.19
CA ALA A 119 -1.76 -6.36 -16.11
C ALA A 119 -1.66 -7.11 -17.46
N SER A 120 -0.73 -8.06 -17.61
CA SER A 120 -0.51 -8.78 -18.86
C SER A 120 -1.38 -10.04 -18.97
N LYS A 121 -1.86 -10.34 -20.17
CA LYS A 121 -2.66 -11.56 -20.46
C LYS A 121 -1.82 -12.85 -20.56
N TYR A 122 -0.49 -12.77 -20.45
CA TYR A 122 0.39 -13.91 -20.71
C TYR A 122 0.55 -14.79 -19.47
N GLN A 123 -0.20 -15.91 -19.46
CA GLN A 123 -0.24 -16.93 -18.41
C GLN A 123 1.10 -17.68 -18.19
N PHE A 124 2.02 -17.65 -19.15
CA PHE A 124 3.17 -18.57 -19.22
C PHE A 124 4.27 -18.35 -18.17
N TYR A 125 4.29 -17.23 -17.45
CA TYR A 125 5.38 -16.94 -16.49
C TYR A 125 5.13 -17.44 -15.06
N LEU A 126 3.93 -17.96 -14.75
CA LEU A 126 3.63 -18.51 -13.42
C LEU A 126 4.20 -19.92 -13.19
N LEU A 127 4.34 -20.72 -14.26
CA LEU A 127 4.81 -22.10 -14.15
C LEU A 127 6.29 -22.21 -13.72
N HIS A 128 7.14 -21.27 -14.13
CA HIS A 128 8.56 -21.35 -13.80
C HIS A 128 8.91 -20.91 -12.36
N PHE A 129 7.97 -20.24 -11.66
CA PHE A 129 8.20 -19.72 -10.31
C PHE A 129 7.62 -20.59 -9.20
N LEU A 130 6.70 -21.51 -9.52
CA LEU A 130 6.09 -22.45 -8.56
C LEU A 130 6.82 -23.82 -8.51
N GLU A 131 7.84 -24.02 -9.34
CA GLU A 131 8.65 -25.25 -9.40
C GLU A 131 9.98 -25.19 -8.60
N LYS A 132 10.14 -24.23 -7.68
CA LYS A 132 11.32 -24.16 -6.80
C LYS A 132 10.97 -24.19 -5.32
#